data_AF-A0A7S9GZ04-F1
#
_entry.id   AF-A0A7S9GZ04-F1
#
_cell.length_a   1.000
_cell.length_b   1.000
_cell.length_c   1.000
_cell.angle_alpha   90.00
_cell.angle_beta   90.00
_cell.angle_gamma   90.00
#
_symmetry.space_group_name_H-M   'P 1'
#
loop_
_entity.id
_entity.type
_entity.pdbx_description
1 polymer ?
#
loop_
_entity_poly.entity_id
_entity_poly.type
_entity_poly.pdbx_seq_one_letter_code
_entity_poly.pdbx_strand_id
1 'polypeptide(L)'
;MAVHRKRFRVEDIVGGEMPILDVTEEATPMHSEIMAELRAIRAQMAKGAVPMSGSAAMAAIDASTAHELSEARTMLDTYRAQIEQCEKLKVELDLIHDAIDRTKREIATLHGKSFDGGEMAKVNGELGAVVGGTEQATQQILEAAESIDQAASAMSKVDSVDQQKRLADDIQERVISIFEACNFQDLTGQRISKVMTTMKFIEQHINAMMDIWGGVDAIKAHVPAPVDQRSDDEKLLNGPKLAGDVGHASQDDIDALFD
;
A
#
# COMPACT_ATOMS: atom_id res chain seq x y z
N MET A 1 -84.59 -14.48 1.01
CA MET A 1 -85.85 -13.73 1.13
C MET A 1 -86.23 -13.63 2.60
N ALA A 2 -86.82 -12.50 2.97
CA ALA A 2 -87.08 -11.97 4.31
C ALA A 2 -87.45 -12.99 5.41
N VAL A 3 -86.91 -12.78 6.61
CA VAL A 3 -87.49 -13.31 7.85
C VAL A 3 -87.95 -12.13 8.70
N HIS A 4 -89.23 -11.81 8.56
CA HIS A 4 -89.98 -10.95 9.46
C HIS A 4 -90.15 -11.64 10.81
N ARG A 5 -89.67 -11.03 11.90
CA ARG A 5 -90.09 -11.42 13.25
C ARG A 5 -91.17 -10.48 13.74
N LYS A 6 -92.39 -11.01 13.77
CA LYS A 6 -93.57 -10.41 14.38
C LYS A 6 -93.41 -10.37 15.90
N ARG A 7 -93.72 -9.21 16.48
CA ARG A 7 -93.94 -9.00 17.92
C ARG A 7 -95.25 -9.67 18.37
N PHE A 8 -95.26 -10.24 19.57
CA PHE A 8 -96.45 -10.40 20.39
C PHE A 8 -96.15 -10.04 21.86
N ARG A 9 -97.20 -9.61 22.55
CA ARG A 9 -97.31 -8.66 23.67
C ARG A 9 -98.06 -9.35 24.82
N VAL A 10 -97.66 -9.16 26.09
CA VAL A 10 -98.52 -9.04 27.31
C VAL A 10 -97.63 -8.38 28.41
N GLU A 11 -97.82 -7.16 28.97
CA GLU A 11 -98.77 -6.64 30.03
C GLU A 11 -98.82 -7.57 31.27
N ASP A 12 -98.68 -7.20 32.55
CA ASP A 12 -99.02 -6.04 33.40
C ASP A 12 -97.91 -5.86 34.51
N ILE A 13 -97.71 -4.76 35.25
CA ILE A 13 -98.57 -4.16 36.30
C ILE A 13 -97.98 -2.78 36.73
N VAL A 14 -98.83 -1.73 36.67
CA VAL A 14 -99.09 -0.60 37.63
C VAL A 14 -97.91 0.29 38.11
N GLY A 15 -97.98 1.63 38.13
CA GLY A 15 -99.07 2.57 37.87
C GLY A 15 -98.68 4.03 38.15
N GLY A 16 -99.53 4.97 37.73
CA GLY A 16 -99.49 6.39 38.13
C GLY A 16 -99.65 7.38 36.96
N GLU A 17 -100.89 7.73 36.63
CA GLU A 17 -101.27 8.81 35.71
C GLU A 17 -100.93 10.20 36.27
N MET A 18 -100.53 11.14 35.39
CA MET A 18 -100.85 12.57 35.49
C MET A 18 -101.03 13.16 34.08
N PRO A 19 -101.93 14.14 33.87
CA PRO A 19 -102.57 14.41 32.58
C PRO A 19 -101.87 15.52 31.77
N ILE A 20 -102.11 15.51 30.46
CA ILE A 20 -101.68 16.54 29.50
C ILE A 20 -102.70 17.70 29.54
N LEU A 21 -102.21 18.92 29.74
CA LEU A 21 -102.95 20.17 29.60
C LEU A 21 -102.46 20.91 28.35
N ASP A 22 -103.40 21.21 27.48
CA ASP A 22 -103.27 21.99 26.25
C ASP A 22 -103.33 23.49 26.62
N VAL A 23 -102.30 24.28 26.31
CA VAL A 23 -102.35 25.75 26.41
C VAL A 23 -101.55 26.40 25.28
N THR A 24 -102.28 27.26 24.59
CA THR A 24 -102.00 28.14 23.46
C THR A 24 -100.88 29.18 23.68
N GLU A 25 -100.36 29.67 22.55
CA GLU A 25 -99.38 30.76 22.40
C GLU A 25 -99.62 31.99 23.28
N GLU A 26 -98.62 32.37 24.08
CA GLU A 26 -98.29 33.76 24.40
C GLU A 26 -96.77 33.86 24.64
N ALA A 27 -96.04 34.38 23.65
CA ALA A 27 -94.60 34.61 23.73
C ALA A 27 -94.31 35.76 24.72
N THR A 28 -94.07 35.40 25.98
CA THR A 28 -93.71 36.34 27.03
C THR A 28 -92.24 36.80 26.89
N PRO A 29 -91.92 38.08 27.17
CA PRO A 29 -90.56 38.63 27.09
C PRO A 29 -89.55 37.96 28.04
N MET A 30 -90.02 37.13 28.96
CA MET A 30 -89.20 36.34 29.87
C MET A 30 -88.46 35.19 29.13
N HIS A 31 -89.02 34.65 28.04
CA HIS A 31 -88.39 33.56 27.30
C HIS A 31 -87.17 34.02 26.49
N SER A 32 -87.20 35.24 25.92
CA SER A 32 -86.06 35.80 25.20
C SER A 32 -84.89 36.15 26.14
N GLU A 33 -85.18 36.62 27.35
CA GLU A 33 -84.19 36.83 28.40
C GLU A 33 -83.57 35.52 28.88
N ILE A 34 -84.38 34.49 29.15
CA ILE A 34 -83.88 33.16 29.53
C ILE A 34 -82.99 32.57 28.42
N MET A 35 -83.35 32.75 27.15
CA MET A 35 -82.55 32.28 26.01
C MET A 35 -81.29 33.13 25.76
N ALA A 36 -81.26 34.38 26.21
CA ALA A 36 -80.09 35.24 26.20
C ALA A 36 -79.12 34.85 27.34
N GLU A 37 -79.63 34.62 28.54
CA GLU A 37 -78.88 34.12 29.69
C GLU A 37 -78.32 32.70 29.44
N LEU A 38 -79.11 31.80 28.85
CA LEU A 38 -78.61 30.48 28.42
C LEU A 38 -77.49 30.59 27.38
N ARG A 39 -77.55 31.58 26.48
CA ARG A 39 -76.46 31.86 25.54
C ARG A 39 -75.22 32.41 26.25
N ALA A 40 -75.40 33.28 27.24
CA ALA A 40 -74.31 33.82 28.04
C ALA A 40 -73.62 32.74 28.88
N ILE A 41 -74.39 31.85 29.53
CA ILE A 41 -73.90 30.70 30.28
C ILE A 41 -73.20 29.71 29.34
N ARG A 42 -73.75 29.45 28.15
CA ARG A 42 -73.09 28.57 27.15
C ARG A 42 -71.80 29.18 26.62
N ALA A 43 -71.72 30.50 26.47
CA ALA A 43 -70.50 31.21 26.11
C ALA A 43 -69.47 31.24 27.25
N GLN A 44 -69.90 31.31 28.51
CA GLN A 44 -69.02 31.17 29.69
C GLN A 44 -68.51 29.74 29.84
N MET A 45 -69.34 28.72 29.59
CA MET A 45 -68.90 27.32 29.53
C MET A 45 -67.96 27.05 28.35
N ALA A 46 -68.17 27.70 27.20
CA ALA A 46 -67.24 27.63 26.07
C ALA A 46 -65.90 28.36 26.34
N LYS A 47 -65.91 29.42 27.16
CA LYS A 47 -64.69 30.09 27.65
C LYS A 47 -63.98 29.32 28.79
N GLY A 48 -64.71 28.50 29.54
CA GLY A 48 -64.18 27.59 30.57
C GLY A 48 -63.69 26.24 30.03
N ALA A 49 -64.09 25.87 28.80
CA ALA A 49 -63.48 24.79 28.03
C ALA A 49 -62.14 25.27 27.45
N VAL A 50 -61.15 25.44 28.32
CA VAL A 50 -59.74 25.49 27.90
C VAL A 50 -59.49 24.17 27.15
N PRO A 51 -59.10 24.16 25.87
CA PRO A 51 -58.59 22.95 25.27
C PRO A 51 -57.38 22.54 26.12
N MET A 52 -57.40 21.34 26.69
CA MET A 52 -56.28 20.78 27.43
C MET A 52 -54.98 21.04 26.65
N SER A 53 -54.14 21.95 27.17
CA SER A 53 -52.85 22.34 26.60
C SER A 53 -51.82 21.19 26.59
N GLY A 54 -52.20 19.99 27.00
CA GLY A 54 -51.37 18.79 26.92
C GLY A 54 -51.05 18.40 25.47
N SER A 55 -51.91 18.68 24.49
CA SER A 55 -51.64 18.29 23.10
C SER A 55 -50.53 19.10 22.44
N ALA A 56 -50.44 20.41 22.71
CA ALA A 56 -49.41 21.28 22.13
C ALA A 56 -48.07 21.13 22.86
N ALA A 57 -48.10 20.99 24.19
CA ALA A 57 -46.90 20.71 24.98
C ALA A 57 -46.31 19.33 24.66
N MET A 58 -47.15 18.29 24.51
CA MET A 58 -46.68 16.95 24.13
C MET A 58 -46.19 16.90 22.68
N ALA A 59 -46.85 17.60 21.74
CA ALA A 59 -46.35 17.73 20.37
C ALA A 59 -45.02 18.49 20.26
N ALA A 60 -44.79 19.49 21.12
CA ALA A 60 -43.50 20.20 21.18
C ALA A 60 -42.38 19.31 21.75
N ILE A 61 -42.68 18.47 22.75
CA ILE A 61 -41.75 17.49 23.30
C ILE A 61 -41.45 16.38 22.28
N ASP A 62 -42.47 15.88 21.57
CA ASP A 62 -42.29 14.90 20.48
C ASP A 62 -41.48 15.48 19.32
N ALA A 63 -41.66 16.76 18.98
CA ALA A 63 -40.85 17.43 17.95
C ALA A 63 -39.40 17.64 18.39
N SER A 64 -39.16 18.01 19.66
CA SER A 64 -37.82 18.17 20.23
C SER A 64 -37.07 16.83 20.28
N THR A 65 -37.73 15.78 20.76
CA THR A 65 -37.14 14.42 20.81
C THR A 65 -36.92 13.83 19.41
N ALA A 66 -37.81 14.10 18.45
CA ALA A 66 -37.60 13.73 17.05
C ALA A 66 -36.40 14.46 16.42
N HIS A 67 -36.18 15.74 16.78
CA HIS A 67 -35.02 16.51 16.36
C HIS A 67 -33.73 15.95 16.96
N GLU A 68 -33.69 15.68 18.26
CA GLU A 68 -32.54 15.07 18.96
C GLU A 68 -32.21 13.67 18.41
N LEU A 69 -33.23 12.85 18.11
CA LEU A 69 -33.05 11.54 17.47
C LEU A 69 -32.53 11.68 16.03
N SER A 70 -32.94 12.72 15.31
CA SER A 70 -32.43 13.01 13.97
C SER A 70 -30.96 13.42 14.01
N GLU A 71 -30.57 14.29 14.93
CA GLU A 71 -29.17 14.71 15.14
C GLU A 71 -28.29 13.56 15.62
N ALA A 72 -28.80 12.71 16.52
CA ALA A 72 -28.08 11.51 16.94
C ALA A 72 -27.87 10.53 15.78
N ARG A 73 -28.86 10.38 14.88
CA ARG A 73 -28.74 9.55 13.67
C ARG A 73 -27.70 10.11 12.71
N THR A 74 -27.71 11.41 12.43
CA THR A 74 -26.71 12.01 11.54
C THR A 74 -25.30 11.89 12.11
N MET A 75 -25.12 12.07 13.44
CA MET A 75 -23.84 11.82 14.09
C MET A 75 -23.41 10.35 14.02
N LEU A 76 -24.31 9.39 14.19
CA LEU A 76 -23.97 7.98 14.05
C LEU A 76 -23.59 7.63 12.61
N ASP A 77 -24.25 8.22 11.62
CA ASP A 77 -23.92 8.00 10.21
C ASP A 77 -22.57 8.64 9.83
N THR A 78 -22.21 9.79 10.41
CA THR A 78 -20.86 10.37 10.23
C THR A 78 -19.79 9.52 10.90
N TYR A 79 -20.01 9.01 12.13
CA TYR A 79 -19.07 8.09 12.77
C TYR A 79 -18.90 6.78 11.98
N ARG A 80 -19.99 6.23 11.43
CA ARG A 80 -19.92 5.06 10.55
C ARG A 80 -19.06 5.34 9.30
N ALA A 81 -19.27 6.48 8.66
CA ALA A 81 -18.45 6.88 7.51
C ALA A 81 -16.97 7.07 7.88
N GLN A 82 -16.67 7.62 9.06
CA GLN A 82 -15.30 7.75 9.56
C GLN A 82 -14.66 6.39 9.88
N ILE A 83 -15.40 5.45 10.46
CA ILE A 83 -14.93 4.08 10.70
C ILE A 83 -14.61 3.39 9.37
N GLU A 84 -15.49 3.51 8.37
CA GLU A 84 -15.25 2.96 7.03
C GLU A 84 -14.00 3.57 6.36
N GLN A 85 -13.77 4.88 6.55
CA GLN A 85 -12.55 5.55 6.08
C GLN A 85 -11.30 5.04 6.80
N CYS A 86 -11.35 4.87 8.12
CA CYS A 86 -10.24 4.30 8.91
C CYS A 86 -9.94 2.85 8.48
N GLU A 87 -10.96 2.04 8.21
CA GLU A 87 -10.79 0.68 7.69
C GLU A 87 -10.10 0.67 6.33
N LYS A 88 -10.47 1.57 5.41
CA LYS A 88 -9.79 1.73 4.12
C LYS A 88 -8.33 2.13 4.28
N LEU A 89 -8.04 3.13 5.12
CA LEU A 89 -6.67 3.57 5.39
C LEU A 89 -5.83 2.47 6.03
N LYS A 90 -6.42 1.65 6.90
CA LYS A 90 -5.74 0.49 7.49
C LYS A 90 -5.36 -0.52 6.40
N VAL A 91 -6.28 -0.86 5.50
CA VAL A 91 -6.00 -1.79 4.39
C VAL A 91 -4.88 -1.25 3.49
N GLU A 92 -4.88 0.05 3.20
CA GLU A 92 -3.79 0.68 2.43
C GLU A 92 -2.46 0.64 3.16
N LEU A 93 -2.45 0.90 4.47
CA LEU A 93 -1.25 0.84 5.29
C LEU A 93 -0.68 -0.58 5.38
N ASP A 94 -1.53 -1.58 5.56
CA ASP A 94 -1.14 -3.00 5.59
C ASP A 94 -0.52 -3.40 4.24
N LEU A 95 -1.08 -2.93 3.12
CA LEU A 95 -0.53 -3.18 1.78
C LEU A 95 0.84 -2.52 1.57
N ILE A 96 1.04 -1.31 2.09
CA ILE A 96 2.35 -0.62 2.07
C ILE A 96 3.35 -1.38 2.95
N HIS A 97 2.93 -1.83 4.13
CA HIS A 97 3.78 -2.59 5.04
C HIS A 97 4.27 -3.90 4.40
N ASP A 98 3.36 -4.65 3.79
CA ASP A 98 3.69 -5.89 3.07
C ASP A 98 4.62 -5.63 1.86
N ALA A 99 4.47 -4.49 1.19
CA ALA A 99 5.37 -4.09 0.10
C ALA A 99 6.78 -3.74 0.62
N ILE A 100 6.88 -3.04 1.75
CA ILE A 100 8.15 -2.71 2.39
C ILE A 100 8.85 -4.00 2.86
N ASP A 101 8.12 -4.93 3.48
CA ASP A 101 8.73 -6.16 3.99
C ASP A 101 9.18 -7.11 2.88
N ARG A 102 8.48 -7.14 1.74
CA ARG A 102 8.98 -7.80 0.52
C ARG A 102 10.26 -7.14 0.03
N THR A 103 10.27 -5.81 -0.08
CA THR A 103 11.46 -5.05 -0.50
C THR A 103 12.65 -5.29 0.43
N LYS A 104 12.43 -5.31 1.75
CA LYS A 104 13.46 -5.66 2.73
C LYS A 104 14.05 -7.04 2.51
N ARG A 105 13.21 -8.05 2.25
CA ARG A 105 13.67 -9.41 1.96
C ARG A 105 14.45 -9.47 0.65
N GLU A 106 13.98 -8.79 -0.40
CA GLU A 106 14.68 -8.71 -1.68
C GLU A 106 16.06 -8.05 -1.51
N ILE A 107 16.14 -6.90 -0.84
CA ILE A 107 17.40 -6.23 -0.54
C ILE A 107 18.29 -7.11 0.35
N ALA A 108 17.74 -7.78 1.37
CA ALA A 108 18.48 -8.70 2.22
C ALA A 108 19.09 -9.86 1.41
N THR A 109 18.34 -10.43 0.45
CA THR A 109 18.84 -11.49 -0.43
C THR A 109 19.90 -10.98 -1.40
N LEU A 110 19.71 -9.80 -1.99
CA LEU A 110 20.69 -9.17 -2.89
C LEU A 110 21.97 -8.86 -2.13
N HIS A 111 21.87 -8.27 -0.94
CA HIS A 111 23.00 -7.91 -0.11
C HIS A 111 23.69 -9.16 0.48
N GLY A 112 22.94 -10.19 0.88
CA GLY A 112 23.47 -11.47 1.34
C GLY A 112 24.26 -12.22 0.26
N LYS A 113 23.80 -12.16 -1.00
CA LYS A 113 24.53 -12.71 -2.17
C LYS A 113 25.68 -11.80 -2.63
N SER A 114 25.54 -10.48 -2.51
CA SER A 114 26.60 -9.53 -2.88
C SER A 114 27.84 -9.64 -1.98
N PHE A 115 27.69 -10.11 -0.73
CA PHE A 115 28.79 -10.45 0.17
C PHE A 115 29.23 -11.92 0.09
N ASP A 116 28.52 -12.77 -0.67
CA ASP A 116 29.05 -14.08 -1.06
C ASP A 116 30.13 -13.84 -2.13
N GLY A 117 31.33 -14.32 -1.86
CA GLY A 117 32.53 -13.95 -2.63
C GLY A 117 32.45 -14.25 -4.12
N GLY A 118 31.52 -15.11 -4.56
CA GLY A 118 31.31 -15.49 -5.96
C GLY A 118 30.77 -14.37 -6.86
N GLU A 119 29.78 -13.59 -6.40
CA GLU A 119 29.17 -12.53 -7.23
C GLU A 119 30.05 -11.28 -7.28
N MET A 120 30.69 -10.95 -6.15
CA MET A 120 31.77 -9.95 -6.09
C MET A 120 32.97 -10.33 -6.96
N ALA A 121 33.35 -11.61 -7.02
CA ALA A 121 34.40 -12.08 -7.91
C ALA A 121 34.03 -11.91 -9.40
N LYS A 122 32.75 -12.04 -9.75
CA LYS A 122 32.27 -11.82 -11.13
C LYS A 122 32.30 -10.33 -11.52
N VAL A 123 31.84 -9.44 -10.63
CA VAL A 123 31.91 -7.99 -10.84
C VAL A 123 33.37 -7.52 -10.91
N ASN A 124 34.24 -8.03 -10.03
CA ASN A 124 35.68 -7.80 -10.13
C ASN A 124 36.28 -8.38 -11.42
N GLY A 125 35.76 -9.51 -11.90
CA GLY A 125 36.16 -10.10 -13.18
C GLY A 125 35.78 -9.22 -14.37
N GLU A 126 34.59 -8.64 -14.37
CA GLU A 126 34.17 -7.67 -15.41
C GLU A 126 34.97 -6.38 -15.31
N LEU A 127 35.22 -5.85 -14.11
CA LEU A 127 36.12 -4.72 -13.91
C LEU A 127 37.53 -5.04 -14.40
N GLY A 128 38.01 -6.26 -14.13
CA GLY A 128 39.29 -6.80 -14.58
C GLY A 128 39.38 -6.93 -16.10
N ALA A 129 38.29 -7.30 -16.79
CA ALA A 129 38.24 -7.31 -18.24
C ALA A 129 38.42 -5.91 -18.83
N VAL A 130 37.87 -4.89 -18.16
CA VAL A 130 38.06 -3.51 -18.61
C VAL A 130 39.47 -2.99 -18.31
N VAL A 131 40.01 -3.29 -17.13
CA VAL A 131 41.42 -3.02 -16.82
C VAL A 131 42.33 -3.68 -17.85
N GLY A 132 42.09 -4.95 -18.18
CA GLY A 132 42.81 -5.67 -19.23
C GLY A 132 42.68 -5.00 -20.61
N GLY A 133 41.49 -4.48 -20.96
CA GLY A 133 41.31 -3.68 -22.18
C GLY A 133 42.14 -2.38 -22.18
N THR A 134 42.25 -1.70 -21.03
CA THR A 134 43.09 -0.50 -20.90
C THR A 134 44.59 -0.81 -20.92
N GLU A 135 45.00 -1.94 -20.34
CA GLU A 135 46.38 -2.43 -20.42
C GLU A 135 46.73 -2.79 -21.87
N GLN A 136 45.84 -3.48 -22.58
CA GLN A 136 46.03 -3.83 -23.98
C GLN A 136 46.13 -2.59 -24.89
N ALA A 137 45.29 -1.56 -24.66
CA ALA A 137 45.38 -0.31 -25.39
C ALA A 137 46.71 0.42 -25.12
N THR A 138 47.15 0.41 -23.86
CA THR A 138 48.45 0.99 -23.47
C THR A 138 49.61 0.25 -24.13
N GLN A 139 49.56 -1.09 -24.16
CA GLN A 139 50.55 -1.93 -24.83
C GLN A 139 50.62 -1.62 -26.33
N GLN A 140 49.48 -1.48 -27.01
CA GLN A 140 49.43 -1.12 -28.43
C GLN A 140 50.04 0.27 -28.70
N ILE A 141 49.80 1.25 -27.82
CA ILE A 141 50.38 2.59 -27.93
C ILE A 141 51.91 2.52 -27.81
N LEU A 142 52.42 1.74 -26.84
CA LEU A 142 53.86 1.58 -26.64
C LEU A 142 54.53 0.85 -27.81
N GLU A 143 53.94 -0.24 -28.32
CA GLU A 143 54.43 -0.98 -29.48
C GLU A 143 54.45 -0.14 -30.75
N ALA A 144 53.41 0.67 -30.96
CA ALA A 144 53.35 1.59 -32.10
C ALA A 144 54.41 2.70 -31.98
N ALA A 145 54.61 3.26 -30.79
CA ALA A 145 55.65 4.25 -30.53
C ALA A 145 57.06 3.68 -30.75
N GLU A 146 57.32 2.45 -30.30
CA GLU A 146 58.59 1.76 -30.53
C GLU A 146 58.81 1.50 -32.04
N SER A 147 57.77 1.05 -32.75
CA SER A 147 57.84 0.85 -34.20
C SER A 147 58.15 2.15 -34.96
N ILE A 148 57.57 3.28 -34.51
CA ILE A 148 57.86 4.61 -35.08
C ILE A 148 59.33 4.96 -34.87
N ASP A 149 59.87 4.77 -33.66
CA ASP A 149 61.27 5.08 -33.36
C ASP A 149 62.24 4.22 -34.20
N GLN A 150 61.94 2.93 -34.34
CA GLN A 150 62.72 2.01 -35.17
C GLN A 150 62.68 2.42 -36.66
N ALA A 151 61.50 2.76 -37.19
CA ALA A 151 61.35 3.20 -38.58
C ALA A 151 62.04 4.55 -38.84
N ALA A 152 61.91 5.51 -37.92
CA ALA A 152 62.59 6.81 -38.00
C ALA A 152 64.11 6.65 -37.95
N SER A 153 64.61 5.82 -37.04
CA SER A 153 66.03 5.47 -36.94
C SER A 153 66.55 4.77 -38.19
N ALA A 154 65.77 3.85 -38.76
CA ALA A 154 66.12 3.15 -40.00
C ALA A 154 66.21 4.13 -41.18
N MET A 155 65.28 5.09 -41.27
CA MET A 155 65.21 6.06 -42.37
C MET A 155 66.50 6.87 -42.53
N SER A 156 67.18 7.19 -41.42
CA SER A 156 68.49 7.88 -41.43
C SER A 156 69.64 7.04 -42.00
N LYS A 157 69.45 5.72 -42.15
CA LYS A 157 70.47 4.74 -42.56
C LYS A 157 70.27 4.23 -43.99
N VAL A 158 69.24 4.72 -44.69
CA VAL A 158 68.90 4.28 -46.05
C VAL A 158 69.00 5.44 -47.03
N ASP A 159 69.67 5.20 -48.17
CA ASP A 159 69.87 6.22 -49.22
C ASP A 159 68.79 6.18 -50.32
N SER A 160 68.01 5.10 -50.39
CA SER A 160 66.96 4.94 -51.40
C SER A 160 65.71 5.74 -51.04
N VAL A 161 65.29 6.63 -51.94
CA VAL A 161 64.05 7.41 -51.83
C VAL A 161 62.83 6.51 -51.67
N ASP A 162 62.77 5.39 -52.40
CA ASP A 162 61.65 4.45 -52.30
C ASP A 162 61.59 3.77 -50.92
N GLN A 163 62.74 3.42 -50.34
CA GLN A 163 62.79 2.83 -48.99
C GLN A 163 62.45 3.87 -47.91
N GLN A 164 62.92 5.10 -48.05
CA GLN A 164 62.55 6.19 -47.15
C GLN A 164 61.04 6.46 -47.19
N LYS A 165 60.42 6.45 -48.37
CA LYS A 165 58.98 6.63 -48.52
C LYS A 165 58.19 5.52 -47.82
N ARG A 166 58.60 4.26 -47.98
CA ARG A 166 57.94 3.14 -47.28
C ARG A 166 58.04 3.26 -45.76
N LEU A 167 59.20 3.64 -45.23
CA LEU A 167 59.37 3.87 -43.79
C LEU A 167 58.52 5.05 -43.29
N ALA A 168 58.35 6.09 -44.10
CA ALA A 168 57.47 7.21 -43.77
C ALA A 168 56.00 6.78 -43.75
N ASP A 169 55.57 5.96 -44.72
CA ASP A 169 54.22 5.39 -44.76
C ASP A 169 53.96 4.49 -43.52
N ASP A 170 54.93 3.65 -43.15
CA ASP A 170 54.87 2.79 -41.94
C ASP A 170 54.74 3.64 -40.66
N ILE A 171 55.50 4.73 -40.52
CA ILE A 171 55.38 5.67 -39.39
C ILE A 171 53.97 6.27 -39.36
N GLN A 172 53.45 6.70 -40.50
CA GLN A 172 52.12 7.29 -40.58
C GLN A 172 51.03 6.30 -40.14
N GLU A 173 51.13 5.04 -40.56
CA GLU A 173 50.21 3.98 -40.14
C GLU A 173 50.28 3.75 -38.63
N ARG A 174 51.48 3.70 -38.04
CA ARG A 174 51.64 3.54 -36.58
C ARG A 174 51.09 4.72 -35.78
N VAL A 175 51.21 5.94 -36.29
CA VAL A 175 50.59 7.13 -35.67
C VAL A 175 49.05 7.00 -35.68
N ILE A 176 48.45 6.48 -36.75
CA ILE A 176 47.01 6.21 -36.80
C ILE A 176 46.62 5.17 -35.74
N SER A 177 47.38 4.07 -35.61
CA SER A 177 47.12 3.06 -34.58
C SER A 177 47.14 3.64 -33.16
N ILE A 178 48.04 4.60 -32.88
CA ILE A 178 48.07 5.31 -31.58
C ILE A 178 46.76 6.08 -31.36
N PHE A 179 46.29 6.84 -32.36
CA PHE A 179 45.04 7.59 -32.23
C PHE A 179 43.83 6.68 -32.01
N GLU A 180 43.78 5.54 -32.69
CA GLU A 180 42.70 4.55 -32.52
C GLU A 180 42.71 3.93 -31.11
N ALA A 181 43.89 3.51 -30.63
CA ALA A 181 44.04 2.95 -29.29
C ALA A 181 43.69 3.97 -28.19
N CYS A 182 44.15 5.22 -28.32
CA CYS A 182 43.80 6.30 -27.40
C CYS A 182 42.29 6.59 -27.36
N ASN A 183 41.63 6.63 -28.54
CA ASN A 183 40.20 6.87 -28.61
C ASN A 183 39.39 5.73 -27.95
N PHE A 184 39.80 4.49 -28.16
CA PHE A 184 39.18 3.34 -27.51
C PHE A 184 39.37 3.37 -25.99
N GLN A 185 40.57 3.72 -25.52
CA GLN A 185 40.87 3.87 -24.09
C GLN A 185 40.02 4.98 -23.46
N ASP A 186 39.92 6.15 -24.07
CA ASP A 186 39.15 7.30 -23.56
C ASP A 186 37.66 6.96 -23.43
N LEU A 187 37.05 6.42 -24.50
CA LEU A 187 35.65 6.05 -24.48
C LEU A 187 35.36 4.95 -23.44
N THR A 188 36.29 4.00 -23.29
CA THR A 188 36.18 2.92 -22.29
C THR A 188 36.27 3.49 -20.87
N GLY A 189 37.27 4.34 -20.59
CA GLY A 189 37.43 5.00 -19.30
C GLY A 189 36.22 5.84 -18.89
N GLN A 190 35.65 6.61 -19.83
CA GLN A 190 34.44 7.39 -19.59
C GLN A 190 33.23 6.50 -19.25
N ARG A 191 33.02 5.41 -20.00
CA ARG A 191 31.92 4.47 -19.77
C ARG A 191 32.03 3.81 -18.40
N ILE A 192 33.21 3.36 -18.00
CA ILE A 192 33.45 2.81 -16.64
C ILE A 192 33.12 3.85 -15.59
N SER A 193 33.67 5.05 -15.72
CA SER A 193 33.46 6.12 -14.73
C SER A 193 31.97 6.39 -14.52
N LYS A 194 31.18 6.42 -15.61
CA LYS A 194 29.74 6.58 -15.56
C LYS A 194 29.02 5.41 -14.87
N VAL A 195 29.38 4.17 -15.19
CA VAL A 195 28.80 2.97 -14.56
C VAL A 195 29.15 2.94 -13.07
N MET A 196 30.42 3.14 -12.70
CA MET A 196 30.88 3.14 -11.32
C MET A 196 30.22 4.24 -10.49
N THR A 197 30.04 5.44 -11.06
CA THR A 197 29.29 6.53 -10.41
C THR A 197 27.85 6.13 -10.13
N THR A 198 27.21 5.44 -11.08
CA THR A 198 25.84 4.95 -10.94
C THR A 198 25.75 3.86 -9.88
N MET A 199 26.69 2.91 -9.85
CA MET A 199 26.73 1.86 -8.81
C MET A 199 26.93 2.45 -7.42
N LYS A 200 27.85 3.42 -7.26
CA LYS A 200 28.03 4.13 -5.99
C LYS A 200 26.77 4.86 -5.54
N PHE A 201 26.05 5.49 -6.47
CA PHE A 201 24.77 6.13 -6.16
C PHE A 201 23.73 5.12 -5.66
N ILE A 202 23.60 3.97 -6.35
CA ILE A 202 22.70 2.89 -5.92
C ILE A 202 23.10 2.37 -4.53
N GLU A 203 24.38 2.11 -4.30
CA GLU A 203 24.90 1.65 -3.01
C GLU A 203 24.58 2.62 -1.87
N GLN A 204 24.82 3.92 -2.08
CA GLN A 204 24.49 4.96 -1.10
C GLN A 204 22.99 4.99 -0.77
N HIS A 205 22.13 4.86 -1.78
CA HIS A 205 20.69 4.81 -1.59
C HIS A 205 20.23 3.56 -0.83
N ILE A 206 20.82 2.40 -1.13
CA ILE A 206 20.55 1.17 -0.39
C ILE A 206 20.99 1.34 1.06
N ASN A 207 22.21 1.81 1.31
CA ASN A 207 22.71 2.04 2.67
C ASN A 207 21.81 3.00 3.47
N ALA A 208 21.35 4.10 2.86
CA ALA A 208 20.41 5.01 3.50
C ALA A 208 19.06 4.34 3.82
N MET A 209 18.52 3.50 2.93
CA MET A 209 17.33 2.70 3.22
C MET A 209 17.58 1.72 4.38
N MET A 210 18.76 1.10 4.43
CA MET A 210 19.10 0.19 5.51
C MET A 210 19.18 0.88 6.87
N ASP A 211 19.77 2.07 6.91
CA ASP A 211 19.87 2.88 8.12
C ASP A 211 18.48 3.27 8.65
N ILE A 212 17.55 3.65 7.76
CA ILE A 212 16.15 3.95 8.12
C ILE A 212 15.46 2.74 8.76
N TRP A 213 15.82 1.51 8.35
CA TRP A 213 15.22 0.27 8.87
C TRP A 213 15.89 -0.28 10.13
N GLY A 214 16.85 0.44 10.72
CA GLY A 214 17.54 0.02 11.94
C GLY A 214 18.91 -0.63 11.70
N GLY A 215 19.49 -0.42 10.52
CA GLY A 215 20.83 -0.87 10.16
C GLY A 215 20.89 -2.30 9.61
N VAL A 216 22.11 -2.73 9.27
CA VAL A 216 22.39 -4.00 8.57
C VAL A 216 21.89 -5.23 9.35
N ASP A 217 21.94 -5.20 10.68
CA ASP A 217 21.55 -6.34 11.53
C ASP A 217 20.04 -6.59 11.51
N ALA A 218 19.22 -5.53 11.41
CA ALA A 218 17.76 -5.66 11.28
C ALA A 218 17.36 -6.32 9.95
N ILE A 219 18.14 -6.08 8.89
CA ILE A 219 17.91 -6.64 7.55
C ILE A 219 18.44 -8.06 7.43
N LYS A 220 19.56 -8.39 8.09
CA LYS A 220 20.05 -9.77 8.16
C LYS A 220 19.02 -10.73 8.75
N ALA A 221 18.20 -10.27 9.69
CA ALA A 221 17.09 -11.06 10.25
C ALA A 221 16.01 -11.42 9.20
N HIS A 222 15.98 -10.72 8.07
CA HIS A 222 15.03 -10.94 6.96
C HIS A 222 15.65 -11.76 5.82
N VAL A 223 16.92 -12.17 5.92
CA VAL A 223 17.54 -13.07 4.95
C VAL A 223 16.86 -14.43 5.06
N PRO A 224 16.24 -14.96 3.99
CA PRO A 224 15.70 -16.31 3.99
C PRO A 224 16.81 -17.32 4.33
N ALA A 225 16.47 -18.39 5.07
CA ALA A 225 17.42 -19.46 5.32
C ALA A 225 18.02 -19.95 3.99
N PRO A 226 19.35 -20.20 3.93
CA PRO A 226 19.98 -20.67 2.72
C PRO A 226 19.30 -21.97 2.29
N VAL A 227 18.66 -21.92 1.12
CA VAL A 227 18.04 -23.10 0.52
C VAL A 227 19.14 -23.88 -0.18
N ASP A 228 19.37 -25.11 0.26
CA ASP A 228 20.30 -26.01 -0.41
C ASP A 228 19.77 -26.35 -1.80
N GLN A 229 20.43 -25.77 -2.82
CA GLN A 229 20.05 -25.92 -4.23
C GLN A 229 20.60 -27.22 -4.86
N ARG A 230 21.35 -28.03 -4.11
CA ARG A 230 21.82 -29.34 -4.57
C ARG A 230 20.64 -30.26 -4.89
N SER A 231 20.80 -31.14 -5.86
CA SER A 231 19.84 -32.22 -6.10
C SER A 231 19.73 -33.13 -4.86
N ASP A 232 18.63 -33.86 -4.71
CA ASP A 232 18.42 -34.69 -3.53
C ASP A 232 19.53 -35.75 -3.35
N ASP A 233 20.08 -36.27 -4.44
CA ASP A 233 21.23 -37.18 -4.41
C ASP A 233 22.52 -36.47 -3.98
N GLU A 234 22.76 -35.22 -4.42
CA GLU A 234 23.91 -34.42 -4.00
C GLU A 234 23.83 -33.95 -2.55
N LYS A 235 22.62 -33.83 -1.98
CA LYS A 235 22.41 -33.55 -0.55
C LYS A 235 22.82 -34.73 0.33
N LEU A 236 22.75 -35.97 -0.19
CA LEU A 236 23.19 -37.18 0.53
C LEU A 236 24.71 -37.34 0.54
N LEU A 237 25.41 -36.66 -0.38
CA LEU A 237 26.86 -36.64 -0.46
C LEU A 237 27.43 -35.56 0.45
N ASN A 238 27.37 -35.81 1.76
CA ASN A 238 28.11 -35.01 2.73
C ASN A 238 29.60 -35.37 2.62
N GLY A 239 30.44 -34.36 2.43
CA GLY A 239 31.89 -34.51 2.30
C GLY A 239 32.56 -35.01 3.58
N PRO A 240 33.90 -35.06 3.64
CA PRO A 240 34.60 -35.41 4.86
C PRO A 240 34.28 -34.42 5.99
N LYS A 241 33.93 -34.95 7.17
CA LYS A 241 33.49 -34.17 8.34
C LYS A 241 34.52 -33.13 8.76
N LEU A 242 34.15 -31.85 8.72
CA LEU A 242 34.92 -30.77 9.36
C LEU A 242 34.52 -30.63 10.84
N ALA A 243 35.41 -30.02 11.64
CA ALA A 243 35.18 -29.85 13.07
C ALA A 243 33.96 -28.93 13.33
N GLY A 244 32.94 -29.47 14.01
CA GLY A 244 31.71 -28.76 14.36
C GLY A 244 30.57 -28.89 13.36
N ASP A 245 30.74 -29.67 12.29
CA ASP A 245 29.73 -29.83 11.25
C ASP A 245 28.55 -30.72 11.70
N VAL A 246 27.32 -30.29 11.38
CA VAL A 246 26.07 -30.92 11.82
C VAL A 246 25.44 -31.63 10.63
N GLY A 247 24.99 -32.88 10.79
CA GLY A 247 24.39 -33.68 9.71
C GLY A 247 25.25 -34.84 9.18
N HIS A 248 26.37 -35.14 9.84
CA HIS A 248 27.15 -36.36 9.61
C HIS A 248 26.77 -37.40 10.67
N ALA A 249 26.57 -38.66 10.26
CA ALA A 249 26.36 -39.76 11.19
C ALA A 249 27.51 -39.81 12.22
N SER A 250 27.17 -39.89 13.50
CA SER A 250 28.16 -40.11 14.55
C SER A 250 28.58 -41.59 14.59
N GLN A 251 29.70 -41.89 15.25
CA GLN A 251 30.13 -43.28 15.41
C GLN A 251 29.09 -44.08 16.19
N ASP A 252 28.46 -43.47 17.21
CA ASP A 252 27.39 -44.08 17.99
C ASP A 252 26.17 -44.43 17.12
N ASP A 253 25.82 -43.57 16.14
CA ASP A 253 24.73 -43.84 15.18
C ASP A 253 25.05 -45.02 14.24
N ILE A 254 26.34 -45.18 13.89
CA ILE A 254 26.81 -46.29 13.04
C ILE A 254 26.82 -47.58 13.85
N ASP A 255 27.31 -47.56 15.08
CA ASP A 255 27.40 -48.74 15.93
C ASP A 255 25.99 -49.30 16.24
N ALA A 256 25.00 -48.42 16.43
CA ALA A 256 23.60 -48.80 16.61
C ALA A 256 22.93 -49.49 15.40
N LEU A 257 23.54 -49.47 14.20
CA LEU A 257 23.06 -50.19 13.02
C LEU A 257 23.56 -51.65 12.95
N PHE A 258 24.59 -52.00 13.73
CA PHE A 258 25.26 -53.30 13.69
C PHE A 258 25.13 -54.13 14.97
N ASP A 259 24.51 -53.58 16.02
CA ASP A 259 24.08 -54.26 17.24
C ASP A 259 22.59 -54.67 17.20
#